data_AF-A0A8S3UZE6-F1
#
_entry.id   AF-A0A8S3UZE6-F1
#
_cell.length_a   1.000
_cell.length_b   1.000
_cell.length_c   1.000
_cell.angle_alpha   90.00
_cell.angle_beta   90.00
_cell.angle_gamma   90.00
#
_symmetry.space_group_name_H-M   'P 1'
#
loop_
_entity.id
_entity.type
_entity.pdbx_description
1 polymer ?
#
loop_
_entity_poly.entity_id
_entity_poly.type
_entity_poly.pdbx_seq_one_letter_code
_entity_poly.pdbx_strand_id
1 'polypeptide(L)'
;MANSIASLKRSGFKVVRTVFLDLTYTKGCNITATSLVRQEKFLKKLQTQLDENSEKVLKIMERIRDSLTSDLRIHLSLQVDSVSKVSSALEEPWKAFVPKEKLSTTTIDKVKVNPSLEFITADKPHRRIVIGVGSVESSFLIQAVPCISDFYHKDLPAVMVFIQYMTQLEGPMWKQIRGLGLAYGYSMYVKPEKNLLFYVLTKSSNIRMLIRKAKTLLWVTSMQPVTIEDLKRIGSTYIAPLFDSDKVRTAVCCNPSKVKETANDFKQFGVNLTVLDSLEEDFLSGL
;
A
#
# COMPACT_ATOMS: atom_id res chain seq x y z
N MET A 1 11.50 -8.94 17.34
CA MET A 1 11.14 -8.27 16.06
C MET A 1 12.06 -8.67 14.90
N ALA A 2 13.38 -8.80 15.09
CA ALA A 2 14.26 -9.35 14.05
C ALA A 2 13.90 -10.81 13.66
N ASN A 3 13.65 -11.66 14.66
CA ASN A 3 13.29 -13.08 14.44
C ASN A 3 11.97 -13.26 13.67
N SER A 4 11.04 -12.30 13.73
CA SER A 4 9.80 -12.33 12.96
C SER A 4 9.98 -11.94 11.49
N ILE A 5 11.12 -11.37 11.07
CA ILE A 5 11.33 -11.00 9.66
C ILE A 5 11.45 -12.24 8.78
N ALA A 6 12.07 -13.32 9.29
CA ALA A 6 12.14 -14.58 8.57
C ALA A 6 10.75 -15.14 8.24
N SER A 7 9.77 -15.01 9.14
CA SER A 7 8.39 -15.44 8.85
C SER A 7 7.68 -14.49 7.86
N LEU A 8 7.97 -13.18 7.92
CA LEU A 8 7.45 -12.21 6.96
C LEU A 8 7.96 -12.46 5.53
N LYS A 9 9.23 -12.86 5.37
CA LYS A 9 9.82 -13.26 4.07
C LYS A 9 9.17 -14.51 3.48
N ARG A 10 8.56 -15.36 4.31
CA ARG A 10 7.83 -16.54 3.86
C ARG A 10 6.38 -16.25 3.45
N SER A 11 5.87 -15.04 3.73
CA SER A 11 4.52 -14.64 3.36
C SER A 11 4.51 -13.98 1.99
N GLY A 12 3.99 -14.68 0.97
CA GLY A 12 3.92 -14.14 -0.39
C GLY A 12 3.17 -12.80 -0.49
N PHE A 13 2.15 -12.58 0.34
CA PHE A 13 1.46 -11.29 0.38
C PHE A 13 2.33 -10.15 0.95
N LYS A 14 3.11 -10.41 2.00
CA LYS A 14 4.03 -9.41 2.56
C LYS A 14 5.19 -9.13 1.60
N VAL A 15 5.67 -10.16 0.92
CA VAL A 15 6.72 -10.05 -0.10
C VAL A 15 6.24 -9.23 -1.30
N VAL A 16 5.12 -9.58 -1.94
CA VAL A 16 4.60 -8.82 -3.10
C VAL A 16 4.32 -7.37 -2.73
N ARG A 17 3.81 -7.10 -1.52
CA ARG A 17 3.60 -5.73 -1.03
C ARG A 17 4.92 -4.98 -0.87
N THR A 18 5.96 -5.64 -0.39
CA THR A 18 7.28 -5.00 -0.23
C THR A 18 7.88 -4.64 -1.58
N VAL A 19 7.84 -5.57 -2.54
CA VAL A 19 8.26 -5.33 -3.94
C VAL A 19 7.46 -4.19 -4.55
N PHE A 20 6.14 -4.22 -4.40
CA PHE A 20 5.27 -3.19 -4.96
C PHE A 20 5.56 -1.79 -4.40
N LEU A 21 5.79 -1.67 -3.09
CA LEU A 21 6.08 -0.38 -2.48
C LEU A 21 7.44 0.16 -2.92
N ASP A 22 8.45 -0.70 -3.04
CA ASP A 22 9.79 -0.30 -3.48
C ASP A 22 9.84 0.10 -4.97
N LEU A 23 9.04 -0.58 -5.79
CA LEU A 23 8.75 -0.23 -7.17
C LEU A 23 8.07 1.13 -7.31
N THR A 24 7.23 1.50 -6.34
CA THR A 24 6.35 2.66 -6.46
C THR A 24 6.97 3.92 -5.88
N TYR A 25 7.64 3.81 -4.73
CA TYR A 25 8.06 4.95 -3.94
C TYR A 25 9.58 5.21 -3.98
N THR A 26 9.97 6.47 -3.79
CA THR A 26 11.37 6.91 -3.74
C THR A 26 12.09 6.32 -2.51
N LYS A 27 13.41 6.14 -2.67
CA LYS A 27 14.29 5.75 -1.55
C LYS A 27 14.30 6.85 -0.50
N GLY A 28 14.34 6.46 0.77
CA GLY A 28 14.45 7.38 1.91
C GLY A 28 13.12 7.94 2.45
N CYS A 29 11.99 7.68 1.79
CA CYS A 29 10.69 7.98 2.38
C CYS A 29 10.30 6.93 3.44
N ASN A 30 9.40 7.29 4.35
CA ASN A 30 8.97 6.39 5.44
C ASN A 30 8.40 5.05 4.93
N ILE A 31 7.77 5.06 3.75
CA ILE A 31 7.18 3.87 3.13
C ILE A 31 8.28 2.87 2.74
N THR A 32 9.36 3.33 2.13
CA THR A 32 10.46 2.45 1.71
C THR A 32 11.40 2.11 2.87
N ALA A 33 11.58 3.02 3.84
CA ALA A 33 12.40 2.81 5.04
C ALA A 33 11.85 1.70 5.95
N THR A 34 10.53 1.48 5.96
CA THR A 34 9.86 0.43 6.76
C THR A 34 9.73 -0.91 6.03
N SER A 35 10.38 -1.06 4.87
CA SER A 35 10.47 -2.34 4.13
C SER A 35 11.07 -3.46 4.99
N LEU A 36 10.57 -4.69 4.83
CA LEU A 36 11.05 -5.86 5.58
C LEU A 36 12.57 -6.08 5.41
N VAL A 37 13.10 -5.83 4.21
CA VAL A 37 14.52 -6.06 3.88
C VAL A 37 15.40 -5.02 4.59
N ARG A 38 14.97 -3.75 4.56
CA ARG A 38 15.71 -2.65 5.20
C ARG A 38 15.63 -2.73 6.72
N GLN A 39 14.47 -3.10 7.25
CA GLN A 39 14.28 -3.30 8.69
C GLN A 39 15.15 -4.42 9.24
N GLU A 40 15.38 -5.51 8.48
CA GLU A 40 16.29 -6.56 8.93
C GLU A 40 17.72 -6.06 9.07
N LYS A 41 18.24 -5.38 8.04
CA LYS A 41 19.58 -4.81 8.06
C LYS A 41 19.72 -3.78 9.18
N PHE A 42 18.71 -2.94 9.36
CA PHE A 42 18.66 -1.95 10.43
C PHE A 42 18.69 -2.62 11.81
N LEU A 43 17.83 -3.62 12.07
CA LEU A 43 17.75 -4.28 13.37
C LEU A 43 19.01 -5.09 13.69
N LYS A 44 19.60 -5.79 12.71
CA LYS A 44 20.89 -6.48 12.89
C LYS A 44 22.00 -5.50 13.25
N LYS A 45 22.10 -4.37 12.53
CA LYS A 45 23.06 -3.30 12.84
C LYS A 45 22.81 -2.69 14.21
N LEU A 46 21.54 -2.46 14.58
CA LEU A 46 21.17 -1.92 15.88
C LEU A 46 21.54 -2.87 17.01
N GLN A 47 21.37 -4.18 16.82
CA GLN A 47 21.78 -5.19 17.78
C GLN A 47 23.29 -5.14 18.03
N THR A 48 24.11 -5.14 16.97
CA THR A 48 25.57 -4.97 17.10
C THR A 48 25.93 -3.66 17.82
N GLN A 49 25.25 -2.56 17.52
CA GLN A 49 25.50 -1.28 18.18
C GLN A 49 25.12 -1.29 19.67
N LEU A 50 24.10 -2.05 20.06
CA LEU A 50 23.73 -2.21 21.47
C LEU A 50 24.79 -3.01 22.23
N ASP A 51 25.34 -4.05 21.62
CA ASP A 51 26.39 -4.89 22.22
C ASP A 51 27.72 -4.12 22.34
N GLU A 52 28.07 -3.30 21.35
CA GLU A 52 29.33 -2.55 21.31
C GLU A 52 29.27 -1.20 22.06
N ASN A 53 28.17 -0.45 21.95
CA ASN A 53 28.03 0.91 22.49
C ASN A 53 26.56 1.29 22.73
N SER A 54 25.98 0.72 23.78
CA SER A 54 24.59 0.99 24.19
C SER A 54 24.33 2.47 24.50
N GLU A 55 25.31 3.20 25.04
CA GLU A 55 25.23 4.62 25.35
C GLU A 55 24.89 5.48 24.11
N LYS A 56 25.49 5.15 22.97
CA LYS A 56 25.19 5.83 21.70
C LYS A 56 23.75 5.61 21.27
N VAL A 57 23.23 4.39 21.42
CA VAL A 57 21.84 4.06 21.09
C VAL A 57 20.88 4.79 22.02
N LEU A 58 21.18 4.84 23.32
CA LEU A 58 20.40 5.58 24.31
C LEU A 58 20.29 7.06 23.91
N LYS A 59 21.41 7.71 23.57
CA LYS A 59 21.41 9.12 23.12
C LYS A 59 20.53 9.36 21.88
N ILE A 60 20.49 8.40 20.95
CA ILE A 60 19.58 8.48 19.79
C ILE A 60 18.12 8.37 20.24
N MET A 61 17.81 7.42 21.12
CA MET A 61 16.45 7.24 21.65
C MET A 61 15.96 8.47 22.41
N GLU A 62 16.83 9.11 23.20
CA GLU A 62 16.48 10.35 23.91
C GLU A 62 16.24 11.50 22.94
N ARG A 63 17.07 11.63 21.90
CA ARG A 63 16.81 12.61 20.84
C ARG A 63 15.47 12.37 20.12
N ILE A 64 15.11 11.11 19.86
CA ILE A 64 13.81 10.75 19.27
C ILE A 64 12.68 11.13 20.23
N ARG A 65 12.79 10.78 21.53
CA ARG A 65 11.82 11.14 22.55
C ARG A 65 11.62 12.65 22.62
N ASP A 66 12.70 13.41 22.64
CA ASP A 66 12.64 14.87 22.72
C ASP A 66 12.00 15.47 21.46
N SER A 67 12.31 14.93 20.28
CA SER A 67 11.72 15.37 19.01
C SER A 67 10.23 15.02 18.88
N LEU A 68 9.79 13.87 19.42
CA LEU A 68 8.38 13.46 19.40
C LEU A 68 7.52 14.20 20.44
N THR A 69 8.15 14.72 21.50
CA THR A 69 7.47 15.37 22.63
C THR A 69 7.63 16.89 22.65
N SER A 70 8.27 17.49 21.64
CA SER A 70 8.40 18.95 21.53
C SER A 70 7.07 19.61 21.14
N ASP A 71 6.34 19.02 20.19
CA ASP A 71 5.14 19.59 19.60
C ASP A 71 3.99 18.58 19.61
N LEU A 72 3.15 18.65 20.64
CA LEU A 72 2.02 17.73 20.82
C LEU A 72 0.73 18.30 20.24
N ARG A 73 0.04 17.50 19.41
CA ARG A 73 -1.34 17.75 19.00
C ARG A 73 -2.26 16.72 19.65
N ILE A 74 -3.23 17.20 20.42
CA ILE A 74 -4.21 16.35 21.10
C ILE A 74 -5.52 16.39 20.30
N HIS A 75 -6.02 15.21 19.92
CA HIS A 75 -7.36 15.06 19.34
C HIS A 75 -8.31 14.54 20.43
N LEU A 76 -9.42 15.24 20.64
CA LEU A 76 -10.40 14.90 21.67
C LEU A 76 -11.74 14.55 21.01
N SER A 77 -12.25 13.37 21.35
CA SER A 77 -13.59 12.92 20.97
C SER A 77 -14.41 12.74 22.25
N LEU A 78 -15.41 13.58 22.45
CA LEU A 78 -16.20 13.64 23.68
C LEU A 78 -17.68 13.85 23.40
N GLN A 79 -18.53 13.38 24.31
CA GLN A 79 -19.95 13.73 24.31
C GLN A 79 -20.12 15.07 25.02
N VAL A 80 -20.33 16.13 24.24
CA VAL A 80 -20.34 17.51 24.71
C VAL A 80 -21.32 17.70 25.88
N ASP A 81 -22.52 17.11 25.80
CA ASP A 81 -23.57 17.22 26.84
C ASP A 81 -23.22 16.59 28.18
N SER A 82 -22.34 15.59 28.19
CA SER A 82 -21.92 14.91 29.41
C SER A 82 -20.78 15.67 30.08
N VAL A 83 -19.85 16.22 29.28
CA VAL A 83 -18.68 16.93 29.82
C VAL A 83 -19.05 18.33 30.31
N SER A 84 -19.99 19.01 29.63
CA SER A 84 -20.49 20.33 30.05
C SER A 84 -21.18 20.32 31.42
N LYS A 85 -21.65 19.15 31.89
CA LYS A 85 -22.21 18.96 33.23
C LYS A 85 -21.15 18.84 34.34
N VAL A 86 -19.90 18.53 33.97
CA VAL A 86 -18.79 18.24 34.91
C VAL A 86 -17.76 19.36 34.94
N SER A 87 -17.52 20.05 33.81
CA SER A 87 -16.64 21.22 33.75
C SER A 87 -17.06 22.16 32.62
N SER A 88 -17.02 23.46 32.88
CA SER A 88 -17.16 24.51 31.85
C SER A 88 -15.86 24.76 31.07
N ALA A 89 -14.72 24.31 31.60
CA ALA A 89 -13.40 24.45 30.99
C ALA A 89 -12.89 23.06 30.58
N LEU A 90 -13.11 22.71 29.30
CA LEU A 90 -12.78 21.40 28.72
C LEU A 90 -11.26 21.15 28.64
N GLU A 91 -10.47 22.22 28.66
CA GLU A 91 -9.02 22.20 28.54
C GLU A 91 -8.30 21.93 29.87
N GLU A 92 -8.94 22.17 31.02
CA GLU A 92 -8.31 22.11 32.35
C GLU A 92 -7.62 20.77 32.67
N PRO A 93 -8.25 19.60 32.45
CA PRO A 93 -7.59 18.31 32.70
C PRO A 93 -6.29 18.12 31.90
N TRP A 94 -6.18 18.80 30.75
CA TRP A 94 -5.06 18.66 29.82
C TRP A 94 -3.95 19.67 30.08
N LYS A 95 -4.25 20.79 30.77
CA LYS A 95 -3.23 21.73 31.26
C LYS A 95 -2.25 21.08 32.24
N ALA A 96 -2.67 20.02 32.94
CA ALA A 96 -1.81 19.21 33.80
C ALA A 96 -1.01 18.12 33.05
N PHE A 97 -1.42 17.76 31.83
CA PHE A 97 -0.80 16.68 31.06
C PHE A 97 0.52 17.10 30.41
N VAL A 98 0.65 18.37 30.01
CA VAL A 98 1.87 18.92 29.43
C VAL A 98 2.65 19.69 30.51
N PRO A 99 3.91 19.34 30.79
CA PRO A 99 4.74 20.07 31.76
C PRO A 99 4.78 21.56 31.41
N LYS A 100 4.59 22.42 32.42
CA LYS A 100 4.49 23.87 32.22
C LYS A 100 5.75 24.44 31.57
N GLU A 101 6.92 23.84 31.79
CA GLU A 101 8.18 24.29 31.17
C GLU A 101 8.23 24.03 29.66
N LYS A 102 7.36 23.15 29.12
CA LYS A 102 7.25 22.84 27.69
C LYS A 102 6.09 23.58 26.99
N LEU A 103 5.29 24.35 27.72
CA LEU A 103 4.21 25.14 27.15
C LEU A 103 4.79 26.41 26.50
N SER A 104 5.01 26.37 25.19
CA SER A 104 5.32 27.57 24.40
C SER A 104 4.03 28.32 24.05
N THR A 105 4.05 29.64 24.18
CA THR A 105 2.97 30.55 23.72
C THR A 105 3.09 30.89 22.23
N THR A 106 4.13 30.39 21.56
CA THR A 106 4.36 30.67 20.14
C THR A 106 3.42 29.82 19.30
N THR A 107 2.72 30.45 18.35
CA THR A 107 1.90 29.73 17.38
C THR A 107 2.81 28.78 16.59
N ILE A 108 2.64 27.48 16.78
CA ILE A 108 3.43 26.48 16.07
C ILE A 108 2.97 26.51 14.60
N ASP A 109 3.92 26.67 13.68
CA ASP A 109 3.66 26.50 12.25
C ASP A 109 3.03 25.13 12.02
N LYS A 110 2.03 25.05 11.12
CA LYS A 110 1.42 23.77 10.78
C LYS A 110 2.53 22.79 10.36
N VAL A 111 2.66 21.67 11.07
CA VAL A 111 3.58 20.58 10.71
C VAL A 111 3.40 20.30 9.22
N LYS A 112 4.47 20.53 8.45
CA LYS A 112 4.47 20.26 7.01
C LYS A 112 4.47 18.75 6.80
N VAL A 113 3.28 18.20 6.58
CA VAL A 113 3.12 16.79 6.21
C VAL A 113 3.21 16.71 4.69
N ASN A 114 4.29 16.12 4.18
CA ASN A 114 4.41 15.85 2.75
C ASN A 114 3.47 14.70 2.37
N PRO A 115 2.53 14.88 1.42
CA PRO A 115 1.64 13.82 0.97
C PRO A 115 2.43 12.66 0.34
N SER A 116 1.91 11.44 0.48
CA SER A 116 2.59 10.24 -0.04
C SER A 116 2.81 10.29 -1.56
N LEU A 117 1.96 11.03 -2.28
CA LEU A 117 2.09 11.28 -3.72
C LEU A 117 3.44 11.87 -4.12
N GLU A 118 4.02 12.78 -3.31
CA GLU A 118 5.31 13.41 -3.62
C GLU A 118 6.47 12.42 -3.68
N PHE A 119 6.29 11.26 -3.06
CA PHE A 119 7.29 10.20 -3.04
C PHE A 119 7.04 9.13 -4.11
N ILE A 120 6.03 9.27 -4.97
CA ILE A 120 5.80 8.31 -6.06
C ILE A 120 6.79 8.58 -7.19
N THR A 121 7.50 7.53 -7.59
CA THR A 121 8.45 7.58 -8.71
C THR A 121 7.69 7.62 -10.04
N ALA A 122 7.98 8.63 -10.87
CA ALA A 122 7.47 8.70 -12.24
C ALA A 122 8.24 7.76 -13.18
N ASP A 123 9.54 7.55 -12.93
CA ASP A 123 10.49 7.14 -13.97
C ASP A 123 11.45 6.02 -13.48
N LYS A 124 10.90 4.84 -13.20
CA LYS A 124 11.72 3.63 -12.94
C LYS A 124 11.77 2.74 -14.20
N PRO A 125 12.96 2.18 -14.55
CA PRO A 125 13.13 1.33 -15.74
C PRO A 125 12.25 0.07 -15.72
N HIS A 126 11.79 -0.32 -14.54
CA HIS A 126 10.89 -1.44 -14.34
C HIS A 126 9.70 -0.97 -13.53
N ARG A 127 8.50 -0.91 -14.13
CA ARG A 127 7.22 -0.66 -13.42
C ARG A 127 6.45 -1.95 -13.15
N ARG A 128 7.04 -3.10 -13.46
CA ARG A 128 6.37 -4.40 -13.58
C ARG A 128 7.34 -5.50 -13.20
N ILE A 129 7.15 -6.12 -12.03
CA ILE A 129 8.10 -7.10 -11.45
C ILE A 129 7.40 -8.42 -11.11
N VAL A 130 8.12 -9.54 -11.27
CA VAL A 130 7.79 -10.84 -10.69
C VAL A 130 8.92 -11.37 -9.83
N ILE A 131 8.56 -11.98 -8.69
CA ILE A 131 9.51 -12.63 -7.78
C ILE A 131 9.03 -14.04 -7.38
N GLY A 132 10.00 -14.95 -7.21
CA GLY A 132 9.79 -16.28 -6.64
C GLY A 132 9.97 -16.31 -5.13
N VAL A 133 9.05 -16.95 -4.40
CA VAL A 133 9.16 -17.21 -2.95
C VAL A 133 8.92 -18.69 -2.68
N GLY A 134 9.95 -19.42 -2.24
CA GLY A 134 9.90 -20.88 -2.12
C GLY A 134 8.83 -21.42 -1.16
N SER A 135 8.38 -20.62 -0.19
CA SER A 135 7.38 -21.01 0.82
C SER A 135 5.93 -20.78 0.40
N VAL A 136 5.66 -20.40 -0.86
CA VAL A 136 4.28 -20.23 -1.34
C VAL A 136 3.95 -21.18 -2.48
N GLU A 137 2.75 -21.74 -2.42
CA GLU A 137 2.19 -22.57 -3.49
C GLU A 137 1.28 -21.77 -4.44
N SER A 138 0.72 -20.68 -3.93
CA SER A 138 -0.17 -19.78 -4.66
C SER A 138 0.54 -18.49 -5.08
N SER A 139 -0.05 -17.80 -6.06
CA SER A 139 0.43 -16.50 -6.54
C SER A 139 -0.32 -15.33 -5.89
N PHE A 140 0.34 -14.18 -5.86
CA PHE A 140 -0.17 -12.92 -5.32
C PHE A 140 0.13 -11.80 -6.31
N LEU A 141 -0.84 -10.90 -6.51
CA LEU A 141 -0.74 -9.79 -7.45
C LEU A 141 -1.10 -8.48 -6.74
N ILE A 142 -0.31 -7.45 -6.97
CA ILE A 142 -0.69 -6.07 -6.70
C ILE A 142 -0.47 -5.26 -7.97
N GLN A 143 -1.53 -4.59 -8.41
CA GLN A 143 -1.48 -3.59 -9.45
C GLN A 143 -1.94 -2.24 -8.89
N ALA A 144 -1.38 -1.16 -9.40
CA ALA A 144 -1.95 0.16 -9.17
C ALA A 144 -1.69 1.13 -10.32
N VAL A 145 -2.60 2.10 -10.44
CA VAL A 145 -2.54 3.20 -11.41
C VAL A 145 -2.78 4.53 -10.74
N PRO A 146 -2.25 5.64 -11.30
CA PRO A 146 -2.68 6.98 -10.92
C PRO A 146 -4.21 7.10 -10.92
N CYS A 147 -4.77 7.81 -9.95
CA CYS A 147 -6.22 7.96 -9.79
C CYS A 147 -6.55 9.31 -9.13
N ILE A 148 -7.73 9.44 -8.53
CA ILE A 148 -8.12 10.63 -7.79
C ILE A 148 -7.13 10.88 -6.64
N SER A 149 -6.66 12.12 -6.50
CA SER A 149 -5.74 12.56 -5.44
C SER A 149 -6.36 13.51 -4.42
N ASP A 150 -7.63 13.89 -4.60
CA ASP A 150 -8.36 14.82 -3.75
C ASP A 150 -9.57 14.13 -3.12
N PHE A 151 -9.73 14.29 -1.81
CA PHE A 151 -10.85 13.76 -1.04
C PHE A 151 -12.17 14.44 -1.38
N TYR A 152 -12.14 15.65 -1.94
CA TYR A 152 -13.32 16.41 -2.36
C TYR A 152 -13.62 16.28 -3.86
N HIS A 153 -12.89 15.42 -4.58
CA HIS A 153 -13.10 15.23 -6.00
C HIS A 153 -14.52 14.71 -6.28
N LYS A 154 -15.24 15.38 -7.19
CA LYS A 154 -16.65 15.07 -7.54
C LYS A 154 -16.90 13.60 -7.93
N ASP A 155 -15.92 12.97 -8.57
CA ASP A 155 -16.03 11.57 -9.03
C ASP A 155 -15.64 10.55 -7.95
N LEU A 156 -15.07 10.96 -6.81
CA LEU A 156 -14.62 10.01 -5.78
C LEU A 156 -15.75 9.11 -5.26
N PRO A 157 -16.96 9.63 -4.94
CA PRO A 157 -18.08 8.78 -4.55
C PRO A 157 -18.46 7.77 -5.64
N ALA A 158 -18.49 8.20 -6.90
CA ALA A 158 -18.84 7.34 -8.02
C ALA A 158 -17.80 6.22 -8.24
N VAL A 159 -16.50 6.53 -8.11
CA VAL A 159 -15.41 5.54 -8.12
C VAL A 159 -15.58 4.54 -6.97
N MET A 160 -15.88 5.01 -5.76
CA MET A 160 -16.09 4.13 -4.60
C MET A 160 -17.30 3.20 -4.79
N VAL A 161 -18.42 3.72 -5.32
CA VAL A 161 -19.60 2.91 -5.63
C VAL A 161 -19.30 1.88 -6.73
N PHE A 162 -18.58 2.27 -7.78
CA PHE A 162 -18.16 1.34 -8.83
C PHE A 162 -17.30 0.21 -8.25
N ILE A 163 -16.32 0.55 -7.42
CA ILE A 163 -15.47 -0.42 -6.73
C ILE A 163 -16.32 -1.37 -5.88
N GLN A 164 -17.25 -0.83 -5.08
CA GLN A 164 -18.13 -1.63 -4.24
C GLN A 164 -18.99 -2.59 -5.08
N TYR A 165 -19.59 -2.11 -6.17
CA TYR A 165 -20.35 -2.93 -7.11
C TYR A 165 -19.50 -4.07 -7.68
N MET A 166 -18.23 -3.79 -8.03
CA MET A 166 -17.31 -4.80 -8.55
C MET A 166 -16.95 -5.86 -7.51
N THR A 167 -16.70 -5.45 -6.27
CA THR A 167 -16.09 -6.31 -5.25
C THR A 167 -17.08 -6.94 -4.26
N GLN A 168 -18.34 -6.49 -4.21
CA GLN A 168 -19.35 -7.05 -3.31
C GLN A 168 -19.56 -8.56 -3.52
N LEU A 169 -20.13 -9.21 -2.51
CA LEU A 169 -20.54 -10.62 -2.61
C LEU A 169 -21.47 -10.80 -3.80
N GLU A 170 -21.25 -11.85 -4.60
CA GLU A 170 -21.96 -12.10 -5.87
C GLU A 170 -21.85 -10.98 -6.94
N GLY A 171 -21.00 -9.98 -6.71
CA GLY A 171 -20.63 -8.98 -7.70
C GLY A 171 -19.79 -9.57 -8.85
N PRO A 172 -19.47 -8.78 -9.88
CA PRO A 172 -18.72 -9.24 -11.05
C PRO A 172 -17.40 -9.93 -10.71
N MET A 173 -16.60 -9.37 -9.79
CA MET A 173 -15.32 -10.00 -9.41
C MET A 173 -15.52 -11.26 -8.59
N TRP A 174 -16.56 -11.31 -7.74
CA TRP A 174 -16.90 -12.55 -7.05
C TRP A 174 -17.21 -13.66 -8.05
N LYS A 175 -18.14 -13.40 -8.98
CA LYS A 175 -18.59 -14.39 -9.97
C LYS A 175 -17.46 -14.85 -10.89
N GLN A 176 -16.63 -13.92 -11.38
CA GLN A 176 -15.62 -14.20 -12.40
C GLN A 176 -14.25 -14.61 -11.84
N ILE A 177 -13.93 -14.29 -10.59
CA ILE A 177 -12.63 -14.61 -9.98
C ILE A 177 -12.81 -15.68 -8.90
N ARG A 178 -13.63 -15.41 -7.88
CA ARG A 178 -13.75 -16.31 -6.73
C ARG A 178 -14.63 -17.52 -7.01
N GLY A 179 -15.77 -17.32 -7.66
CA GLY A 179 -16.72 -18.37 -8.04
C GLY A 179 -16.14 -19.37 -9.03
N LEU A 180 -15.20 -18.93 -9.88
CA LEU A 180 -14.45 -19.80 -10.78
C LEU A 180 -13.17 -20.40 -10.16
N GLY A 181 -12.90 -20.14 -8.88
CA GLY A 181 -11.73 -20.70 -8.18
C GLY A 181 -10.36 -20.13 -8.63
N LEU A 182 -10.32 -18.97 -9.30
CA LEU A 182 -9.09 -18.39 -9.85
C LEU A 182 -8.22 -17.69 -8.78
N ALA A 183 -8.86 -17.09 -7.79
CA ALA A 183 -8.21 -16.56 -6.59
C ALA A 183 -9.13 -16.64 -5.38
N TYR A 184 -8.54 -16.88 -4.20
CA TYR A 184 -9.28 -16.91 -2.95
C TYR A 184 -9.71 -15.51 -2.50
N GLY A 185 -8.81 -14.54 -2.60
CA GLY A 185 -9.07 -13.16 -2.20
C GLY A 185 -8.85 -12.18 -3.34
N TYR A 186 -9.70 -11.17 -3.40
CA TYR A 186 -9.59 -10.06 -4.32
C TYR A 186 -9.96 -8.77 -3.60
N SER A 187 -9.37 -7.65 -4.00
CA SER A 187 -9.83 -6.33 -3.58
C SER A 187 -9.46 -5.27 -4.62
N MET A 188 -10.27 -4.22 -4.66
CA MET A 188 -10.01 -3.00 -5.42
C MET A 188 -10.31 -1.84 -4.48
N TYR A 189 -9.48 -0.80 -4.48
CA TYR A 189 -9.70 0.36 -3.61
C TYR A 189 -8.91 1.57 -4.09
N VAL A 190 -9.48 2.77 -3.91
CA VAL A 190 -8.82 4.04 -4.18
C VAL A 190 -8.18 4.61 -2.91
N LYS A 191 -7.04 5.26 -3.05
CA LYS A 191 -6.28 5.92 -1.98
C LYS A 191 -5.93 7.34 -2.42
N PRO A 192 -6.80 8.34 -2.18
CA PRO A 192 -6.56 9.72 -2.60
C PRO A 192 -5.24 10.29 -2.09
N GLU A 193 -4.85 9.96 -0.85
CA GLU A 193 -3.60 10.39 -0.25
C GLU A 193 -2.34 9.88 -0.97
N LYS A 194 -2.52 8.82 -1.78
CA LYS A 194 -1.48 8.23 -2.61
C LYS A 194 -1.67 8.53 -4.08
N ASN A 195 -2.79 9.13 -4.53
CA ASN A 195 -3.14 9.21 -5.95
C ASN A 195 -3.04 7.82 -6.61
N LEU A 196 -3.56 6.78 -5.96
CA LEU A 196 -3.47 5.43 -6.51
C LEU A 196 -4.79 4.69 -6.34
N LEU A 197 -5.19 4.00 -7.40
CA LEU A 197 -6.19 2.95 -7.36
C LEU A 197 -5.50 1.61 -7.41
N PHE A 198 -5.79 0.77 -6.44
CA PHE A 198 -5.19 -0.54 -6.25
C PHE A 198 -6.13 -1.64 -6.72
N TYR A 199 -5.55 -2.67 -7.33
CA TYR A 199 -6.16 -3.95 -7.59
C TYR A 199 -5.26 -5.06 -7.03
N VAL A 200 -5.81 -5.89 -6.16
CA VAL A 200 -5.05 -6.86 -5.37
C VAL A 200 -5.70 -8.22 -5.43
N LEU A 201 -4.87 -9.25 -5.56
CA LEU A 201 -5.31 -10.63 -5.49
C LEU A 201 -4.41 -11.45 -4.59
N THR A 202 -5.05 -12.34 -3.84
CA THR A 202 -4.36 -13.21 -2.89
C THR A 202 -4.74 -14.66 -3.12
N LYS A 203 -3.74 -15.53 -2.99
CA LYS A 203 -3.85 -16.98 -3.19
C LYS A 203 -4.52 -17.33 -4.52
N SER A 204 -3.93 -16.86 -5.62
CA SER A 204 -4.33 -17.24 -6.97
C SER A 204 -3.69 -18.57 -7.37
N SER A 205 -4.51 -19.51 -7.80
CA SER A 205 -4.08 -20.82 -8.32
C SER A 205 -3.60 -20.72 -9.76
N ASN A 206 -4.15 -19.77 -10.53
CA ASN A 206 -3.91 -19.60 -11.96
C ASN A 206 -3.89 -18.11 -12.34
N ILE A 207 -2.69 -17.53 -12.34
CA ILE A 207 -2.52 -16.10 -12.65
C ILE A 207 -2.72 -15.80 -14.15
N ARG A 208 -2.55 -16.81 -15.01
CA ARG A 208 -2.78 -16.73 -16.46
C ARG A 208 -4.25 -16.48 -16.79
N MET A 209 -5.15 -17.33 -16.27
CA MET A 209 -6.59 -17.20 -16.49
C MET A 209 -7.13 -15.88 -15.94
N LEU A 210 -6.54 -15.40 -14.86
CA LEU A 210 -6.88 -14.12 -14.28
C LEU A 210 -6.61 -12.95 -15.25
N ILE A 211 -5.42 -12.86 -15.85
CA ILE A 211 -5.11 -11.75 -16.78
C ILE A 211 -6.10 -11.74 -17.95
N ARG A 212 -6.49 -12.92 -18.44
CA ARG A 212 -7.54 -13.07 -19.46
C ARG A 212 -8.87 -12.53 -18.97
N LYS A 213 -9.30 -12.94 -17.78
CA LYS A 213 -10.60 -12.58 -17.21
C LYS A 213 -10.69 -11.12 -16.76
N ALA A 214 -9.58 -10.52 -16.34
CA ALA A 214 -9.56 -9.14 -15.89
C ALA A 214 -9.82 -8.17 -17.06
N LYS A 215 -9.34 -8.48 -18.28
CA LYS A 215 -9.80 -7.82 -19.50
C LYS A 215 -11.30 -8.02 -19.68
N THR A 216 -11.82 -9.24 -19.60
CA THR A 216 -13.27 -9.55 -19.75
C THR A 216 -14.15 -8.84 -18.72
N LEU A 217 -13.68 -8.61 -17.49
CA LEU A 217 -14.42 -7.92 -16.43
C LEU A 217 -14.75 -6.46 -16.81
N LEU A 218 -13.87 -5.77 -17.53
CA LEU A 218 -14.15 -4.44 -18.09
C LEU A 218 -15.28 -4.48 -19.13
N TRP A 219 -15.38 -5.56 -19.91
CA TRP A 219 -16.43 -5.72 -20.92
C TRP A 219 -17.76 -6.12 -20.29
N VAL A 220 -17.77 -6.98 -19.26
CA VAL A 220 -19.02 -7.42 -18.60
C VAL A 220 -19.71 -6.30 -17.85
N THR A 221 -18.96 -5.38 -17.21
CA THR A 221 -19.55 -4.17 -16.62
C THR A 221 -20.16 -3.22 -17.65
N SER A 222 -19.80 -3.36 -18.93
CA SER A 222 -20.37 -2.58 -20.03
C SER A 222 -21.80 -3.02 -20.40
N MET A 223 -22.27 -4.19 -19.92
CA MET A 223 -23.49 -4.86 -20.36
C MET A 223 -24.62 -4.93 -19.32
N GLN A 224 -24.43 -4.44 -18.09
CA GLN A 224 -25.46 -4.49 -17.02
C GLN A 224 -26.29 -3.19 -16.94
N PRO A 225 -27.60 -3.28 -16.66
CA PRO A 225 -28.50 -2.12 -16.65
C PRO A 225 -28.45 -1.38 -15.31
N VAL A 226 -27.47 -0.50 -15.15
CA VAL A 226 -27.47 0.52 -14.09
C VAL A 226 -26.94 1.80 -14.72
N THR A 227 -27.56 2.96 -14.40
CA THR A 227 -27.30 4.32 -14.92
C THR A 227 -26.03 4.44 -15.78
N ILE A 228 -26.22 4.24 -17.08
CA ILE A 228 -25.27 3.63 -18.03
C ILE A 228 -24.04 4.51 -18.31
N GLU A 229 -24.18 5.83 -18.27
CA GLU A 229 -23.13 6.72 -18.74
C GLU A 229 -22.05 6.94 -17.68
N ASP A 230 -22.44 7.15 -16.43
CA ASP A 230 -21.47 7.43 -15.36
C ASP A 230 -20.63 6.21 -15.00
N LEU A 231 -21.21 5.00 -14.91
CA LEU A 231 -20.41 3.80 -14.62
C LEU A 231 -19.47 3.44 -15.78
N LYS A 232 -19.91 3.63 -17.03
CA LYS A 232 -19.03 3.46 -18.21
C LYS A 232 -17.91 4.50 -18.21
N ARG A 233 -18.23 5.77 -17.91
CA ARG A 233 -17.26 6.85 -17.78
C ARG A 233 -16.25 6.57 -16.67
N ILE A 234 -16.70 6.22 -15.47
CA ILE A 234 -15.85 5.88 -14.33
C ILE A 234 -14.99 4.65 -14.62
N GLY A 235 -15.58 3.61 -15.19
CA GLY A 235 -14.88 2.40 -15.60
C GLY A 235 -13.77 2.69 -16.61
N SER A 236 -14.08 3.46 -17.65
CA SER A 236 -13.10 3.85 -18.69
C SER A 236 -12.00 4.76 -18.13
N THR A 237 -12.37 5.79 -17.37
CA THR A 237 -11.42 6.81 -16.89
C THR A 237 -10.50 6.28 -15.80
N TYR A 238 -11.02 5.56 -14.81
CA TYR A 238 -10.27 5.22 -13.59
C TYR A 238 -9.88 3.75 -13.48
N ILE A 239 -10.65 2.84 -14.10
CA ILE A 239 -10.46 1.39 -13.92
C ILE A 239 -9.71 0.77 -15.09
N ALA A 240 -10.05 1.14 -16.34
CA ALA A 240 -9.37 0.64 -17.53
C ALA A 240 -7.84 0.82 -17.53
N PRO A 241 -7.26 1.91 -16.97
CA PRO A 241 -5.81 2.05 -16.86
C PRO A 241 -5.12 0.89 -16.12
N LEU A 242 -5.80 0.18 -15.21
CA LEU A 242 -5.21 -1.01 -14.54
C LEU A 242 -4.78 -2.10 -15.51
N PHE A 243 -5.33 -2.09 -16.73
CA PHE A 243 -5.07 -3.07 -17.78
C PHE A 243 -4.25 -2.49 -18.93
N ASP A 244 -3.80 -1.25 -18.78
CA ASP A 244 -2.91 -0.56 -19.69
C ASP A 244 -1.46 -0.75 -19.21
N SER A 245 -0.67 -1.43 -20.04
CA SER A 245 0.72 -1.81 -19.81
C SER A 245 1.62 -0.62 -19.45
N ASP A 246 1.30 0.57 -19.98
CA ASP A 246 2.14 1.77 -19.90
C ASP A 246 1.77 2.61 -18.66
N LYS A 247 0.57 2.40 -18.12
CA LYS A 247 0.06 3.11 -16.95
C LYS A 247 0.17 2.30 -15.66
N VAL A 248 0.04 0.98 -15.74
CA VAL A 248 -0.04 0.12 -14.55
C VAL A 248 1.32 -0.18 -13.94
N ARG A 249 1.43 0.01 -12.62
CA ARG A 249 2.51 -0.59 -11.81
C ARG A 249 2.06 -1.98 -11.39
N THR A 250 2.91 -2.99 -11.58
CA THR A 250 2.56 -4.39 -11.30
C THR A 250 3.65 -5.07 -10.48
N ALA A 251 3.27 -5.78 -9.42
CA ALA A 251 4.14 -6.70 -8.71
C ALA A 251 3.45 -8.06 -8.56
N VAL A 252 4.18 -9.13 -8.86
CA VAL A 252 3.73 -10.51 -8.75
C VAL A 252 4.67 -11.28 -7.84
N CYS A 253 4.13 -12.06 -6.91
CA CYS A 253 4.86 -13.04 -6.14
C CYS A 253 4.26 -14.42 -6.41
N CYS A 254 5.09 -15.41 -6.72
CA CYS A 254 4.66 -16.78 -6.96
C CYS A 254 5.73 -17.77 -6.47
N ASN A 255 5.49 -19.08 -6.63
CA ASN A 255 6.54 -20.06 -6.38
C ASN A 255 7.69 -19.89 -7.40
N PRO A 256 8.97 -20.06 -7.03
CA PRO A 256 10.12 -19.93 -7.95
C PRO A 256 9.97 -20.75 -9.23
N SER A 257 9.42 -21.97 -9.13
CA SER A 257 9.14 -22.84 -10.30
C SER A 257 8.20 -22.21 -11.34
N LYS A 258 7.33 -21.28 -10.92
CA LYS A 258 6.31 -20.63 -11.76
C LYS A 258 6.72 -19.25 -12.28
N VAL A 259 7.89 -18.73 -11.91
CA VAL A 259 8.33 -17.37 -12.26
C VAL A 259 8.44 -17.20 -13.78
N LYS A 260 9.11 -18.13 -14.47
CA LYS A 260 9.28 -18.10 -15.93
C LYS A 260 7.95 -18.23 -16.67
N GLU A 261 7.11 -19.17 -16.23
CA GLU A 261 5.75 -19.35 -16.76
C GLU A 261 4.93 -18.06 -16.61
N THR A 262 4.91 -17.48 -15.41
CA THR A 262 4.19 -16.24 -15.11
C THR A 262 4.68 -15.08 -15.97
N ALA A 263 5.99 -14.89 -16.09
CA ALA A 263 6.55 -13.84 -16.94
C ALA A 263 6.13 -13.99 -18.41
N ASN A 264 6.15 -15.23 -18.94
CA ASN A 264 5.71 -15.54 -20.30
C ASN A 264 4.21 -15.31 -20.50
N ASP A 265 3.39 -15.66 -19.52
CA ASP A 265 1.95 -15.42 -19.58
C ASP A 265 1.63 -13.94 -19.64
N PHE A 266 2.24 -13.11 -18.79
CA PHE A 266 2.06 -11.65 -18.85
C PHE A 266 2.56 -11.07 -20.18
N LYS A 267 3.67 -11.60 -20.72
CA LYS A 267 4.20 -11.18 -22.03
C LYS A 267 3.22 -11.45 -23.17
N GLN A 268 2.48 -12.56 -23.16
CA GLN A 268 1.41 -12.84 -24.13
C GLN A 268 0.28 -11.78 -24.10
N PHE A 269 0.11 -11.06 -23.00
CA PHE A 269 -0.87 -9.97 -22.86
C PHE A 269 -0.28 -8.57 -23.09
N GLY A 270 0.96 -8.48 -23.58
CA GLY A 270 1.67 -7.22 -23.82
C GLY A 270 2.31 -6.62 -22.56
N VAL A 271 2.45 -7.39 -21.48
CA VAL A 271 3.00 -6.92 -20.20
C VAL A 271 4.34 -7.60 -19.95
N ASN A 272 5.45 -6.88 -20.15
CA ASN A 272 6.78 -7.42 -19.86
C ASN A 272 7.09 -7.27 -18.36
N LEU A 273 7.15 -8.39 -17.65
CA LEU A 273 7.58 -8.43 -16.24
C LEU A 273 9.10 -8.59 -16.16
N THR A 274 9.71 -7.79 -15.30
CA THR A 274 11.12 -7.96 -14.91
C THR A 274 11.19 -9.01 -13.82
N VAL A 275 12.03 -10.02 -14.01
CA VAL A 275 12.25 -11.06 -13.00
C VAL A 275 13.24 -10.53 -11.97
N LEU A 276 12.87 -10.62 -10.70
CA LEU A 276 13.73 -10.28 -9.57
C LEU A 276 14.20 -11.60 -8.93
N ASP A 277 15.52 -11.80 -8.89
CA ASP A 277 16.12 -13.06 -8.48
C ASP A 277 16.13 -13.21 -6.96
N SER A 278 16.37 -12.11 -6.24
CA SER A 278 16.45 -12.10 -4.78
C SER A 278 15.89 -10.82 -4.18
N LEU A 279 15.17 -10.96 -3.05
CA LEU A 279 14.74 -9.82 -2.25
C LEU A 279 15.90 -9.00 -1.68
N GLU A 280 17.08 -9.58 -1.54
CA GLU A 280 18.20 -8.97 -0.81
C GLU A 280 19.17 -8.26 -1.74
N GLU A 281 19.53 -8.89 -2.85
CA GLU A 281 20.55 -8.38 -3.77
C GLU A 281 20.01 -7.19 -4.59
N ASP A 282 18.77 -7.26 -5.05
CA ASP A 282 18.19 -6.27 -5.97
C ASP A 282 17.59 -5.03 -5.25
N PHE A 283 17.06 -5.21 -4.03
CA PHE A 283 16.50 -4.09 -3.23
C PHE A 283 17.58 -3.20 -2.59
N LEU A 284 18.79 -3.74 -2.43
CA LEU A 284 19.90 -3.05 -1.77
C LEU A 284 20.93 -2.50 -2.77
N SER A 285 21.00 -3.04 -3.99
CA SER A 285 22.04 -2.67 -4.97
C SER A 285 21.70 -1.46 -5.84
N GLY A 286 20.43 -1.13 -6.12
CA GLY A 286 20.23 0.04 -6.97
C GLY A 286 18.91 0.26 -7.71
N LEU A 287 17.95 -0.67 -7.72
CA LEU A 287 16.64 -0.43 -8.36
C LEU A 287 15.79 0.67 -7.71
#